data_AF-A0A9P5HMS0-F1
#
_entry.id   AF-A0A9P5HMS0-F1
#
_cell.length_a   1.000
_cell.length_b   1.000
_cell.length_c   1.000
_cell.angle_alpha   90.00
_cell.angle_beta   90.00
_cell.angle_gamma   90.00
#
_symmetry.space_group_name_H-M   'P 1'
#
loop_
_entity.id
_entity.type
_entity.pdbx_description
1 polymer ?
#
loop_
_entity_poly.entity_id
_entity_poly.type
_entity_poly.pdbx_seq_one_letter_code
_entity_poly.pdbx_strand_id
1 'polypeptide(L)'
;MGIFRWSDWSVVATGAEDLHGKDAFLDNDDIRPLKLSDRTWTHWTYFTFWFSATATISNWYASSTAQALGLSMWESLACQFGGQALISIIITLNGRPGATYHIGFPVVCRVAFGVYGAWWPTFNRAVMAIVWNGVNAVQGGQCIYVMLHAIFPSIADLPNHMGEGSALTTAGMIGFVIFWLITCAFLVIPVPKMRGLVYAKLVVFIISAVAMLAWTATKAGGLGPVVRQRGTATGSERAWLIVQFLMLGAANCATFASNAADFQRYAKRKNDVLVGNLFGFPVSNLIVAIVGNLVCASSQIIFGELVWNPVTLLDNLQTAEYTSANRAGCFFIAACFAYCCIFSSIFENSLPAGNDIAALFPKYLTVRRGFFVCAILSFAINPWYLLVSRAYTPNNHPQPLTRLQGSASVFISFLSSYQIFLSAITGILLVNYYLISRGRINVADCFTSANTGDYYYTHGWNIRAYAAYVIGIIPNFYGFLHNMGVSAPLGVARFYFFAYWVGLVLSGLSFWISCKVWPPAIMEDRWIEPKDYVRPEEEDYSEVIEAVNMTENPSGMVKTVSEKV
;
A
#
# COMPACT_ATOMS: atom_id res chain seq x y z
N MET A 1 24.94 15.06 20.15
CA MET A 1 26.00 14.04 19.97
C MET A 1 25.78 12.99 21.04
N GLY A 2 25.38 11.79 20.64
CA GLY A 2 24.89 10.72 21.51
C GLY A 2 24.36 9.60 20.63
N ILE A 3 25.17 9.20 19.65
CA ILE A 3 24.83 8.22 18.63
C ILE A 3 25.70 7.01 18.98
N PHE A 4 25.05 5.92 19.40
CA PHE A 4 25.58 4.61 19.80
C PHE A 4 26.25 4.51 21.17
N ARG A 5 25.49 4.06 22.17
CA ARG A 5 26.01 3.26 23.28
C ARG A 5 25.81 1.78 22.97
N TRP A 6 26.88 0.99 23.06
CA TRP A 6 26.85 -0.46 22.86
C TRP A 6 26.06 -1.22 23.95
N SER A 7 25.72 -0.56 25.06
CA SER A 7 24.92 -1.12 26.17
C SER A 7 23.43 -1.28 25.86
N ASP A 8 22.91 -0.65 24.79
CA ASP A 8 21.47 -0.58 24.51
C ASP A 8 20.99 -1.69 23.55
N TRP A 9 21.84 -2.68 23.24
CA TRP A 9 21.51 -3.81 22.38
C TRP A 9 20.93 -4.98 23.18
N SER A 10 19.89 -4.73 23.96
CA SER A 10 19.03 -5.82 24.43
C SER A 10 18.48 -6.56 23.22
N VAL A 11 18.70 -7.87 23.12
CA VAL A 11 18.09 -8.72 22.09
C VAL A 11 16.57 -8.75 22.28
N VAL A 12 16.09 -8.55 23.51
CA VAL A 12 14.67 -8.47 23.86
C VAL A 12 14.12 -7.08 23.54
N ALA A 13 12.99 -7.04 22.84
CA ALA A 13 12.28 -5.81 22.52
C ALA A 13 11.73 -5.14 23.78
N THR A 14 11.61 -3.81 23.75
CA THR A 14 11.05 -3.04 24.87
C THR A 14 9.59 -3.40 25.13
N GLY A 15 9.24 -3.59 26.41
CA GLY A 15 7.93 -4.06 26.86
C GLY A 15 7.78 -5.58 26.89
N ALA A 16 8.80 -6.33 26.47
CA ALA A 16 8.81 -7.79 26.47
C ALA A 16 9.79 -8.40 27.49
N GLU A 17 10.44 -7.58 28.33
CA GLU A 17 11.47 -8.00 29.28
C GLU A 17 10.91 -8.95 30.36
N ASP A 18 9.72 -8.65 30.87
CA ASP A 18 9.08 -9.40 31.95
C ASP A 18 8.10 -10.48 31.44
N LEU A 19 7.98 -10.63 30.11
CA LEU A 19 7.10 -11.62 29.52
C LEU A 19 7.76 -13.01 29.50
N HIS A 20 7.01 -14.00 30.00
CA HIS A 20 7.49 -15.38 30.10
C HIS A 20 6.64 -16.35 29.28
N GLY A 21 7.23 -17.51 28.96
CA GLY A 21 6.53 -18.59 28.26
C GLY A 21 6.00 -18.17 26.89
N LYS A 22 4.73 -18.50 26.61
CA LYS A 22 4.11 -18.27 25.30
C LYS A 22 3.65 -16.82 25.08
N ASP A 23 3.45 -16.05 26.14
CA ASP A 23 3.00 -14.65 26.05
C ASP A 23 4.10 -13.73 25.52
N ALA A 24 5.37 -14.11 25.70
CA ALA A 24 6.51 -13.42 25.11
C ALA A 24 6.47 -13.38 23.56
N PHE A 25 5.67 -14.25 22.92
CA PHE A 25 5.45 -14.25 21.47
C PHE A 25 4.21 -13.45 21.03
N LEU A 26 3.55 -12.75 21.96
CA LEU A 26 2.31 -12.01 21.68
C LEU A 26 2.40 -10.52 22.00
N ASP A 27 3.31 -10.07 22.85
CA ASP A 27 3.31 -8.69 23.35
C ASP A 27 4.68 -7.99 23.29
N ASN A 28 4.65 -6.69 22.94
CA ASN A 28 5.72 -5.71 23.04
C ASN A 28 5.13 -4.29 22.93
N ASP A 29 5.90 -3.26 23.29
CA ASP A 29 5.41 -1.88 23.31
C ASP A 29 4.98 -1.33 21.94
N ASP A 30 5.57 -1.81 20.85
CA ASP A 30 5.31 -1.31 19.49
C ASP A 30 3.96 -1.79 18.91
N ILE A 31 3.43 -2.91 19.41
CA ILE A 31 2.19 -3.52 18.92
C ILE A 31 0.97 -3.25 19.82
N ARG A 32 1.18 -2.73 21.03
CA ARG A 32 0.12 -2.28 21.94
C ARG A 32 -0.69 -1.12 21.35
N PRO A 33 -1.96 -0.91 21.78
CA PRO A 33 -2.82 0.19 21.30
C PRO A 33 -2.12 1.55 21.38
N LEU A 34 -2.23 2.51 20.48
CA LEU A 34 -1.49 3.78 20.63
C LEU A 34 -1.90 4.59 21.88
N LYS A 35 -0.92 5.25 22.49
CA LYS A 35 -1.10 6.20 23.62
C LYS A 35 -1.95 7.39 23.19
N LEU A 36 -2.65 8.03 24.13
CA LEU A 36 -3.47 9.21 23.84
C LEU A 36 -2.68 10.35 23.17
N SER A 37 -1.44 10.59 23.62
CA SER A 37 -0.57 11.64 23.09
C SER A 37 -0.14 11.43 21.62
N ASP A 38 -0.18 10.19 21.14
CA ASP A 38 0.23 9.83 19.78
C ASP A 38 -0.93 9.84 18.77
N ARG A 39 -2.18 9.98 19.24
CA ARG A 39 -3.42 10.03 18.44
C ARG A 39 -3.65 11.42 17.85
N THR A 40 -2.78 11.83 16.95
CA THR A 40 -2.72 13.21 16.46
C THR A 40 -3.43 13.44 15.11
N TRP A 41 -3.95 12.40 14.45
CA TRP A 41 -4.46 12.53 13.08
C TRP A 41 -5.93 12.93 13.08
N THR A 42 -6.21 14.07 12.46
CA THR A 42 -7.58 14.59 12.26
C THR A 42 -8.06 14.27 10.84
N HIS A 43 -9.31 14.57 10.53
CA HIS A 43 -9.83 14.44 9.15
C HIS A 43 -8.97 15.16 8.11
N TRP A 44 -8.37 16.31 8.47
CA TRP A 44 -7.46 17.03 7.59
C TRP A 44 -6.11 16.32 7.42
N THR A 45 -5.61 15.67 8.48
CA THR A 45 -4.40 14.85 8.38
C THR A 45 -4.64 13.67 7.45
N TYR A 46 -5.77 12.96 7.57
CA TYR A 46 -6.10 11.85 6.65
C TYR A 46 -6.28 12.30 5.20
N PHE A 47 -6.93 13.43 4.97
CA PHE A 47 -7.10 13.94 3.62
C PHE A 47 -5.74 14.32 3.00
N THR A 48 -4.91 15.13 3.69
CA THR A 48 -3.57 15.48 3.16
C THR A 48 -2.62 14.28 3.06
N PHE A 49 -2.74 13.31 3.97
CA PHE A 49 -2.00 12.05 3.92
C PHE A 49 -2.22 11.34 2.59
N TRP A 50 -3.47 11.21 2.13
CA TRP A 50 -3.73 10.52 0.86
C TRP A 50 -3.13 11.23 -0.34
N PHE A 51 -3.14 12.57 -0.37
CA PHE A 51 -2.43 13.31 -1.42
C PHE A 51 -0.92 13.03 -1.42
N SER A 52 -0.30 12.95 -0.25
CA SER A 52 1.13 12.60 -0.14
C SER A 52 1.39 11.12 -0.45
N ALA A 53 0.50 10.20 -0.03
CA ALA A 53 0.65 8.76 -0.20
C ALA A 53 0.39 8.31 -1.65
N THR A 54 -0.48 9.00 -2.39
CA THR A 54 -0.77 8.65 -3.81
C THR A 54 0.17 9.33 -4.78
N ALA A 55 0.95 10.31 -4.31
CA ALA A 55 2.00 11.00 -5.05
C ALA A 55 3.23 10.08 -5.27
N THR A 56 3.03 9.04 -6.08
CA THR A 56 4.03 8.01 -6.38
C THR A 56 4.11 7.76 -7.89
N ILE A 57 5.25 7.25 -8.33
CA ILE A 57 5.46 6.87 -9.73
C ILE A 57 4.55 5.70 -10.11
N SER A 58 4.33 4.73 -9.21
CA SER A 58 3.39 3.63 -9.41
C SER A 58 1.97 4.11 -9.75
N ASN A 59 1.45 5.08 -9.00
CA ASN A 59 0.09 5.58 -9.23
C ASN A 59 0.00 6.46 -10.48
N TRP A 60 1.11 7.10 -10.85
CA TRP A 60 1.25 7.88 -12.08
C TRP A 60 0.96 7.05 -13.33
N TYR A 61 1.57 5.87 -13.44
CA TYR A 61 1.42 5.04 -14.63
C TYR A 61 0.31 3.98 -14.53
N ALA A 62 -0.31 3.77 -13.37
CA ALA A 62 -1.35 2.77 -13.17
C ALA A 62 -2.47 2.85 -14.24
N SER A 63 -2.93 4.07 -14.53
CA SER A 63 -3.93 4.32 -15.57
C SER A 63 -3.33 4.40 -16.99
N SER A 64 -2.07 4.81 -17.13
CA SER A 64 -1.35 4.84 -18.41
C SER A 64 -1.18 3.45 -19.02
N THR A 65 -1.12 2.39 -18.20
CA THR A 65 -1.08 1.01 -18.70
C THR A 65 -2.35 0.61 -19.45
N ALA A 66 -3.52 1.10 -19.02
CA ALA A 66 -4.78 0.86 -19.71
C ALA A 66 -4.83 1.53 -21.09
N GLN A 67 -4.24 2.73 -21.19
CA GLN A 67 -4.08 3.41 -22.47
C GLN A 67 -3.16 2.62 -23.42
N ALA A 68 -2.04 2.11 -22.91
CA ALA A 68 -1.12 1.30 -23.69
C ALA A 68 -1.75 -0.01 -24.22
N LEU A 69 -2.77 -0.54 -23.52
CA LEU A 69 -3.55 -1.70 -23.98
C LEU A 69 -4.72 -1.33 -24.91
N GLY A 70 -4.88 -0.05 -25.25
CA GLY A 70 -5.80 0.41 -26.29
C GLY A 70 -7.09 1.06 -25.81
N LEU A 71 -7.26 1.29 -24.50
CA LEU A 71 -8.33 2.16 -24.01
C LEU A 71 -7.99 3.64 -24.27
N SER A 72 -9.00 4.49 -24.42
CA SER A 72 -8.77 5.93 -24.46
C SER A 72 -8.36 6.47 -23.08
N MET A 73 -7.72 7.64 -23.06
CA MET A 73 -7.38 8.35 -21.83
C MET A 73 -8.55 8.43 -20.84
N TRP A 74 -9.73 8.83 -21.32
CA TRP A 74 -10.91 9.03 -20.47
C TRP A 74 -11.48 7.73 -19.91
N GLU A 75 -11.42 6.64 -20.67
CA GLU A 75 -11.82 5.32 -20.20
C GLU A 75 -10.86 4.79 -19.13
N SER A 76 -9.56 4.94 -19.36
CA SER A 76 -8.52 4.58 -18.42
C SER A 76 -8.67 5.33 -17.09
N LEU A 77 -8.95 6.63 -17.14
CA LEU A 77 -9.24 7.46 -15.96
C LEU A 77 -10.52 7.01 -15.24
N ALA A 78 -11.60 6.78 -15.97
CA ALA A 78 -12.87 6.35 -15.40
C ALA A 78 -12.76 4.99 -14.71
N CYS A 79 -12.06 4.03 -15.32
CA CYS A 79 -11.80 2.71 -14.75
C CYS A 79 -11.00 2.81 -13.45
N GLN A 80 -9.90 3.58 -13.47
CA GLN A 80 -9.05 3.76 -12.29
C GLN A 80 -9.82 4.41 -11.14
N PHE A 81 -10.52 5.52 -11.42
CA PHE A 81 -11.29 6.24 -10.41
C PHE A 81 -12.42 5.39 -9.84
N GLY A 82 -13.16 4.68 -10.70
CA GLY A 82 -14.23 3.78 -10.26
C GLY A 82 -13.70 2.67 -9.35
N GLY A 83 -12.59 2.03 -9.71
CA GLY A 83 -11.98 0.98 -8.89
C GLY A 83 -11.53 1.50 -7.52
N GLN A 84 -10.90 2.68 -7.49
CA GLN A 84 -10.44 3.30 -6.25
C GLN A 84 -11.57 3.81 -5.37
N ALA A 85 -12.67 4.29 -5.95
CA ALA A 85 -13.87 4.64 -5.21
C ALA A 85 -14.52 3.41 -4.57
N LEU A 86 -14.46 2.24 -5.22
CA LEU A 86 -14.98 1.00 -4.64
C LEU A 86 -14.10 0.50 -3.47
N ILE A 87 -12.78 0.47 -3.64
CA ILE A 87 -11.88 -0.02 -2.59
C ILE A 87 -11.78 0.94 -1.40
N SER A 88 -12.05 2.24 -1.58
CA SER A 88 -12.06 3.22 -0.49
C SER A 88 -13.08 2.90 0.59
N ILE A 89 -14.22 2.30 0.21
CA ILE A 89 -15.23 1.80 1.13
C ILE A 89 -14.63 0.71 2.02
N ILE A 90 -13.91 -0.24 1.41
CA ILE A 90 -13.27 -1.34 2.13
C ILE A 90 -12.16 -0.84 3.06
N ILE A 91 -11.32 0.10 2.60
CA ILE A 91 -10.29 0.77 3.42
C ILE A 91 -10.93 1.41 4.66
N THR A 92 -12.05 2.11 4.46
CA THR A 92 -12.76 2.80 5.54
C THR A 92 -13.35 1.81 6.54
N LEU A 93 -14.04 0.77 6.04
CA LEU A 93 -14.70 -0.21 6.90
C LEU A 93 -13.68 -1.07 7.67
N ASN A 94 -12.66 -1.57 6.99
CA ASN A 94 -11.71 -2.50 7.58
C ASN A 94 -10.72 -1.82 8.55
N GLY A 95 -10.53 -0.51 8.43
CA GLY A 95 -9.68 0.25 9.36
C GLY A 95 -10.39 0.77 10.61
N ARG A 96 -11.72 0.72 10.67
CA ARG A 96 -12.53 1.11 11.84
C ARG A 96 -12.08 0.50 13.18
N PRO A 97 -11.73 -0.79 13.29
CA PRO A 97 -11.17 -1.32 14.54
C PRO A 97 -9.88 -0.61 14.94
N GLY A 98 -9.01 -0.26 13.98
CA GLY A 98 -7.82 0.56 14.24
C GLY A 98 -8.18 1.96 14.71
N ALA A 99 -9.13 2.64 14.05
CA ALA A 99 -9.57 3.98 14.44
C ALA A 99 -10.24 4.05 15.83
N THR A 100 -10.85 2.94 16.28
CA THR A 100 -11.61 2.88 17.53
C THR A 100 -10.76 2.40 18.70
N TYR A 101 -10.00 1.33 18.51
CA TYR A 101 -9.19 0.67 19.55
C TYR A 101 -7.71 1.04 19.49
N HIS A 102 -7.30 1.80 18.47
CA HIS A 102 -5.91 2.25 18.27
C HIS A 102 -4.90 1.11 18.11
N ILE A 103 -5.36 -0.05 17.63
CA ILE A 103 -4.55 -1.24 17.37
C ILE A 103 -4.21 -1.39 15.87
N GLY A 104 -3.07 -2.01 15.58
CA GLY A 104 -2.63 -2.28 14.20
C GLY A 104 -3.27 -3.53 13.58
N PHE A 105 -3.05 -3.72 12.28
CA PHE A 105 -3.54 -4.85 11.49
C PHE A 105 -3.22 -6.23 12.10
N PRO A 106 -2.00 -6.51 12.60
CA PRO A 106 -1.69 -7.82 13.17
C PRO A 106 -2.55 -8.16 14.38
N VAL A 107 -2.86 -7.15 15.21
CA VAL A 107 -3.70 -7.32 16.41
C VAL A 107 -5.16 -7.53 16.02
N VAL A 108 -5.66 -6.80 15.01
CA VAL A 108 -7.00 -7.05 14.44
C VAL A 108 -7.10 -8.49 13.90
N CYS A 109 -6.02 -9.01 13.30
CA CYS A 109 -5.99 -10.41 12.85
C CYS A 109 -6.10 -11.42 14.00
N ARG A 110 -5.61 -11.11 15.21
CA ARG A 110 -5.75 -12.00 16.38
C ARG A 110 -7.19 -12.18 16.79
N VAL A 111 -7.99 -11.12 16.69
CA VAL A 111 -9.42 -11.17 16.98
C VAL A 111 -10.12 -12.16 16.04
N ALA A 112 -9.81 -12.16 14.74
CA ALA A 112 -10.50 -13.01 13.79
C ALA A 112 -9.90 -14.42 13.62
N PHE A 113 -8.58 -14.54 13.54
CA PHE A 113 -7.88 -15.81 13.25
C PHE A 113 -7.37 -16.53 14.50
N GLY A 114 -7.39 -15.86 15.66
CA GLY A 114 -6.82 -16.35 16.92
C GLY A 114 -5.41 -15.84 17.17
N VAL A 115 -4.98 -15.89 18.44
CA VAL A 115 -3.69 -15.32 18.89
C VAL A 115 -2.48 -15.89 18.14
N TYR A 116 -2.49 -17.18 17.78
CA TYR A 116 -1.46 -17.80 16.94
C TYR A 116 -1.87 -17.88 15.48
N GLY A 117 -3.16 -18.05 15.21
CA GLY A 117 -3.69 -18.07 13.85
C GLY A 117 -3.47 -16.75 13.09
N ALA A 118 -3.26 -15.63 13.78
CA ALA A 118 -2.91 -14.35 13.16
C ALA A 118 -1.52 -14.31 12.49
N TRP A 119 -0.64 -15.29 12.75
CA TRP A 119 0.67 -15.31 12.11
C TRP A 119 0.59 -15.43 10.59
N TRP A 120 -0.34 -16.23 10.07
CA TRP A 120 -0.51 -16.36 8.63
C TRP A 120 -0.91 -15.05 7.92
N PRO A 121 -2.01 -14.37 8.29
CA PRO A 121 -2.38 -13.11 7.64
C PRO A 121 -1.33 -12.02 7.83
N THR A 122 -0.68 -11.96 8.99
CA THR A 122 0.41 -11.00 9.27
C THR A 122 1.63 -11.27 8.38
N PHE A 123 2.04 -12.53 8.24
CA PHE A 123 3.13 -12.93 7.34
C PHE A 123 2.80 -12.60 5.88
N ASN A 124 1.58 -12.94 5.44
CA ASN A 124 1.12 -12.67 4.08
C ASN A 124 1.20 -11.16 3.76
N ARG A 125 0.80 -10.33 4.72
CA ARG A 125 0.86 -8.87 4.60
C ARG A 125 2.30 -8.33 4.61
N ALA A 126 3.17 -8.85 5.48
CA ALA A 126 4.59 -8.48 5.54
C ALA A 126 5.31 -8.76 4.21
N VAL A 127 5.07 -9.92 3.61
CA VAL A 127 5.64 -10.29 2.30
C VAL A 127 5.29 -9.26 1.23
N MET A 128 4.03 -8.82 1.19
CA MET A 128 3.62 -7.81 0.21
C MET A 128 4.25 -6.46 0.44
N ALA A 129 4.39 -6.04 1.69
CA ALA A 129 5.08 -4.80 2.02
C ALA A 129 6.56 -4.85 1.58
N ILE A 130 7.24 -5.99 1.75
CA ILE A 130 8.62 -6.21 1.29
C ILE A 130 8.70 -6.14 -0.25
N VAL A 131 7.78 -6.78 -0.97
CA VAL A 131 7.75 -6.73 -2.44
C VAL A 131 7.56 -5.29 -2.93
N TRP A 132 6.57 -4.56 -2.39
CA TRP A 132 6.33 -3.17 -2.77
C TRP A 132 7.49 -2.25 -2.42
N ASN A 133 8.18 -2.50 -1.30
CA ASN A 133 9.39 -1.77 -0.97
C ASN A 133 10.51 -2.01 -1.99
N GLY A 134 10.70 -3.25 -2.46
CA GLY A 134 11.64 -3.57 -3.54
C GLY A 134 11.28 -2.87 -4.86
N VAL A 135 10.00 -2.82 -5.20
CA VAL A 135 9.49 -2.11 -6.39
C VAL A 135 9.79 -0.62 -6.32
N ASN A 136 9.48 0.02 -5.21
CA ASN A 136 9.77 1.44 -5.01
C ASN A 136 11.28 1.71 -5.06
N ALA A 137 12.11 0.77 -4.58
CA ALA A 137 13.56 0.86 -4.70
C ALA A 137 14.05 0.78 -6.15
N VAL A 138 13.45 -0.06 -7.00
CA VAL A 138 13.75 -0.09 -8.45
C VAL A 138 13.38 1.23 -9.12
N GLN A 139 12.19 1.76 -8.83
CA GLN A 139 11.74 3.04 -9.39
C GLN A 139 12.63 4.21 -8.93
N GLY A 140 12.98 4.25 -7.65
CA GLY A 140 13.95 5.19 -7.10
C GLY A 140 15.32 5.04 -7.76
N GLY A 141 15.77 3.81 -7.99
CA GLY A 141 17.01 3.49 -8.70
C GLY A 141 17.04 3.99 -10.14
N GLN A 142 15.93 3.86 -10.87
CA GLN A 142 15.77 4.43 -12.21
C GLN A 142 15.88 5.96 -12.18
N CYS A 143 15.33 6.62 -11.15
CA CYS A 143 15.47 8.08 -10.99
C CYS A 143 16.94 8.47 -10.76
N ILE A 144 17.66 7.74 -9.89
CA ILE A 144 19.09 7.95 -9.68
C ILE A 144 19.88 7.70 -10.96
N TYR A 145 19.53 6.69 -11.75
CA TYR A 145 20.16 6.45 -13.05
C TYR A 145 19.98 7.65 -13.99
N VAL A 146 18.77 8.20 -14.14
CA VAL A 146 18.53 9.40 -14.96
C VAL A 146 19.35 10.59 -14.47
N MET A 147 19.46 10.77 -13.15
CA MET A 147 20.32 11.82 -12.56
C MET A 147 21.80 11.59 -12.90
N LEU A 148 22.27 10.35 -12.80
CA LEU A 148 23.65 10.01 -13.15
C LEU A 148 23.93 10.16 -14.63
N HIS A 149 23.00 9.77 -15.50
CA HIS A 149 23.09 9.97 -16.94
C HIS A 149 23.17 11.47 -17.23
N ALA A 150 22.33 12.28 -16.58
CA ALA A 150 22.37 13.73 -16.73
C ALA A 150 23.70 14.35 -16.32
N ILE A 151 24.46 13.79 -15.36
CA ILE A 151 25.77 14.31 -14.94
C ILE A 151 26.91 13.71 -15.77
N PHE A 152 26.90 12.40 -15.95
CA PHE A 152 27.94 11.57 -16.55
C PHE A 152 27.40 10.82 -17.77
N PRO A 153 27.57 11.36 -18.99
CA PRO A 153 27.04 10.74 -20.21
C PRO A 153 27.54 9.30 -20.42
N SER A 154 28.79 9.02 -20.01
CA SER A 154 29.43 7.71 -20.15
C SER A 154 28.73 6.57 -19.41
N ILE A 155 27.79 6.86 -18.50
CA ILE A 155 27.03 5.81 -17.81
C ILE A 155 26.06 5.08 -18.75
N ALA A 156 25.61 5.74 -19.83
CA ALA A 156 24.74 5.12 -20.84
C ALA A 156 25.50 4.10 -21.71
N ASP A 157 26.82 4.26 -21.86
CA ASP A 157 27.68 3.39 -22.66
C ASP A 157 28.21 2.16 -21.87
N LEU A 158 27.82 2.02 -20.61
CA LEU A 158 28.31 0.95 -19.76
C LEU A 158 27.84 -0.42 -20.28
N PRO A 159 28.74 -1.39 -20.53
CA PRO A 159 28.34 -2.71 -21.02
C PRO A 159 27.36 -3.37 -20.05
N ASN A 160 26.22 -3.82 -20.57
CA ASN A 160 25.20 -4.46 -19.76
C ASN A 160 25.54 -5.93 -19.49
N HIS A 161 25.69 -6.27 -18.21
CA HIS A 161 25.93 -7.61 -17.71
C HIS A 161 24.70 -8.22 -17.00
N MET A 162 23.58 -7.48 -16.97
CA MET A 162 22.33 -7.99 -16.41
C MET A 162 21.69 -8.98 -17.38
N GLY A 163 21.11 -10.06 -16.85
CA GLY A 163 20.42 -11.07 -17.67
C GLY A 163 19.20 -10.50 -18.40
N GLU A 164 18.78 -11.17 -19.48
CA GLU A 164 17.68 -10.72 -20.37
C GLU A 164 16.34 -10.49 -19.66
N GLY A 165 16.14 -11.11 -18.49
CA GLY A 165 14.95 -10.93 -17.66
C GLY A 165 14.99 -9.72 -16.72
N SER A 166 16.06 -8.92 -16.68
CA SER A 166 16.18 -7.80 -15.75
C SER A 166 15.52 -6.52 -16.29
N ALA A 167 14.72 -5.84 -15.46
CA ALA A 167 14.21 -4.49 -15.74
C ALA A 167 15.29 -3.40 -15.68
N LEU A 168 16.43 -3.70 -15.06
CA LEU A 168 17.54 -2.77 -14.89
C LEU A 168 18.73 -3.26 -15.71
N THR A 169 19.41 -2.31 -16.37
CA THR A 169 20.75 -2.51 -16.94
C THR A 169 21.80 -2.46 -15.82
N THR A 170 23.06 -2.79 -16.11
CA THR A 170 24.16 -2.61 -15.16
C THR A 170 24.24 -1.18 -14.63
N ALA A 171 24.03 -0.19 -15.50
CA ALA A 171 23.95 1.21 -15.11
C ALA A 171 22.74 1.51 -14.21
N GLY A 172 21.57 0.95 -14.53
CA GLY A 172 20.38 1.01 -13.68
C GLY A 172 20.60 0.39 -12.29
N MET A 173 21.39 -0.68 -12.20
CA MET A 173 21.73 -1.34 -10.94
C MET A 173 22.59 -0.45 -10.03
N ILE A 174 23.49 0.34 -10.60
CA ILE A 174 24.25 1.35 -9.85
C ILE A 174 23.29 2.35 -9.20
N GLY A 175 22.32 2.85 -9.98
CA GLY A 175 21.27 3.74 -9.47
C GLY A 175 20.45 3.09 -8.35
N PHE A 176 20.07 1.83 -8.51
CA PHE A 176 19.34 1.05 -7.50
C PHE A 176 20.13 0.91 -6.18
N VAL A 177 21.40 0.53 -6.23
CA VAL A 177 22.24 0.38 -5.03
C VAL A 177 22.41 1.71 -4.30
N ILE A 178 22.63 2.81 -5.04
CA ILE A 178 22.74 4.15 -4.46
C ILE A 178 21.41 4.54 -3.78
N PHE A 179 20.28 4.34 -4.46
CA PHE A 179 18.96 4.63 -3.90
C PHE A 179 18.69 3.81 -2.63
N TRP A 180 19.04 2.52 -2.65
CA TRP A 180 18.88 1.63 -1.51
C TRP A 180 19.71 2.10 -0.31
N LEU A 181 20.98 2.48 -0.52
CA LEU A 181 21.85 3.02 0.54
C LEU A 181 21.29 4.33 1.13
N ILE A 182 20.81 5.24 0.28
CA ILE A 182 20.18 6.48 0.72
C ILE A 182 18.93 6.16 1.56
N THR A 183 18.07 5.27 1.09
CA THR A 183 16.85 4.87 1.81
C THR A 183 17.19 4.27 3.17
N CYS A 184 18.18 3.37 3.24
CA CYS A 184 18.68 2.80 4.49
C CYS A 184 19.20 3.86 5.47
N ALA A 185 19.88 4.91 4.98
CA ALA A 185 20.32 6.02 5.83
C ALA A 185 19.13 6.80 6.42
N PHE A 186 18.06 6.99 5.65
CA PHE A 186 16.83 7.64 6.14
C PHE A 186 16.08 6.79 7.16
N LEU A 187 16.12 5.45 7.07
CA LEU A 187 15.47 4.55 8.05
C LEU A 187 16.03 4.71 9.49
N VAL A 188 17.21 5.30 9.65
CA VAL A 188 17.78 5.62 10.96
C VAL A 188 16.99 6.75 11.65
N ILE A 189 16.33 7.64 10.90
CA ILE A 189 15.59 8.77 11.46
C ILE A 189 14.26 8.26 12.05
N PRO A 190 13.93 8.61 13.31
CA PRO A 190 12.63 8.25 13.88
C PRO A 190 11.46 8.86 13.12
N VAL A 191 10.40 8.06 12.89
CA VAL A 191 9.19 8.45 12.12
C VAL A 191 8.57 9.77 12.60
N PRO A 192 8.42 10.07 13.91
CA PRO A 192 7.84 11.34 14.36
C PRO A 192 8.63 12.58 13.88
N LYS A 193 9.95 12.46 13.69
CA LYS A 193 10.81 13.56 13.23
C LYS A 193 10.74 13.80 11.72
N MET A 194 10.16 12.87 10.96
CA MET A 194 10.03 12.98 9.51
C MET A 194 8.76 13.73 9.06
N ARG A 195 7.86 14.13 9.98
CA ARG A 195 6.57 14.78 9.65
C ARG A 195 6.70 15.94 8.67
N GLY A 196 7.67 16.84 8.88
CA GLY A 196 7.91 17.97 7.97
C GLY A 196 8.36 17.55 6.56
N LEU A 197 9.15 16.47 6.47
CA LEU A 197 9.65 15.95 5.18
C LEU A 197 8.53 15.30 4.36
N VAL A 198 7.53 14.72 5.03
CA VAL A 198 6.33 14.16 4.37
C VAL A 198 5.47 15.25 3.74
N TYR A 199 5.34 16.42 4.37
CA TYR A 199 4.64 17.55 3.75
C TYR A 199 5.44 18.12 2.57
N ALA A 200 6.77 18.20 2.70
CA ALA A 200 7.64 18.60 1.60
C ALA A 200 7.52 17.64 0.40
N LYS A 201 7.35 16.33 0.62
CA LYS A 201 7.13 15.33 -0.44
C LYS A 201 5.99 15.72 -1.38
N LEU A 202 4.85 16.14 -0.83
CA LEU A 202 3.69 16.51 -1.64
C LEU A 202 4.00 17.73 -2.54
N VAL A 203 4.65 18.75 -1.98
CA VAL A 203 5.04 19.95 -2.75
C VAL A 203 6.05 19.60 -3.85
N VAL A 204 7.07 18.83 -3.51
CA VAL A 204 8.11 18.37 -4.45
C VAL A 204 7.49 17.57 -5.59
N PHE A 205 6.54 16.68 -5.29
CA PHE A 205 5.84 15.91 -6.30
C PHE A 205 4.99 16.79 -7.22
N ILE A 206 4.25 17.75 -6.67
CA ILE A 206 3.43 18.67 -7.49
C ILE A 206 4.32 19.46 -8.45
N ILE A 207 5.47 19.95 -7.97
CA ILE A 207 6.44 20.69 -8.81
C ILE A 207 6.94 19.78 -9.95
N SER A 208 7.39 18.57 -9.64
CA SER A 208 7.90 17.66 -10.68
C SER A 208 6.81 17.23 -11.65
N ALA A 209 5.60 17.02 -11.15
CA ALA A 209 4.45 16.62 -11.94
C ALA A 209 4.06 17.70 -12.96
N VAL A 210 3.93 18.94 -12.50
CA VAL A 210 3.60 20.10 -13.33
C VAL A 210 4.73 20.39 -14.32
N ALA A 211 5.99 20.34 -13.88
CA ALA A 211 7.15 20.56 -14.75
C ALA A 211 7.20 19.53 -15.89
N MET A 212 7.03 18.24 -15.57
CA MET A 212 7.05 17.18 -16.57
C MET A 212 5.86 17.29 -17.54
N LEU A 213 4.65 17.58 -17.04
CA LEU A 213 3.48 17.79 -17.89
C LEU A 213 3.64 18.99 -18.81
N ALA A 214 4.06 20.14 -18.28
CA ALA A 214 4.27 21.35 -19.07
C ALA A 214 5.30 21.11 -20.18
N TRP A 215 6.40 20.43 -19.87
CA TRP A 215 7.46 20.14 -20.84
C TRP A 215 6.98 19.19 -21.95
N THR A 216 6.40 18.05 -21.58
CA THR A 216 5.94 17.04 -22.54
C THR A 216 4.76 17.53 -23.38
N ALA A 217 3.79 18.22 -22.78
CA ALA A 217 2.67 18.81 -23.52
C ALA A 217 3.15 19.87 -24.52
N THR A 218 4.16 20.68 -24.16
CA THR A 218 4.72 21.68 -25.10
C THR A 218 5.41 21.01 -26.29
N LYS A 219 6.22 19.96 -26.05
CA LYS A 219 6.83 19.17 -27.14
C LYS A 219 5.79 18.44 -28.01
N ALA A 220 4.64 18.07 -27.46
CA ALA A 220 3.54 17.43 -28.18
C ALA A 220 2.62 18.40 -28.95
N GLY A 221 2.93 19.71 -29.00
CA GLY A 221 2.09 20.71 -29.67
C GLY A 221 0.87 21.16 -28.87
N GLY A 222 0.91 21.02 -27.53
CA GLY A 222 -0.13 21.42 -26.58
C GLY A 222 -1.03 20.27 -26.12
N LEU A 223 -1.97 20.57 -25.22
CA LEU A 223 -2.86 19.55 -24.63
C LEU A 223 -3.98 19.09 -25.57
N GLY A 224 -4.35 19.90 -26.57
CA GLY A 224 -5.45 19.58 -27.50
C GLY A 224 -5.26 18.26 -28.25
N PRO A 225 -4.12 18.06 -28.95
CA PRO A 225 -3.80 16.80 -29.61
C PRO A 225 -3.73 15.60 -28.65
N VAL A 226 -3.21 15.81 -27.43
CA VAL A 226 -3.03 14.77 -26.41
C VAL A 226 -4.39 14.24 -25.92
N VAL A 227 -5.32 15.13 -25.58
CA VAL A 227 -6.63 14.78 -25.00
C VAL A 227 -7.59 14.17 -26.03
N ARG A 228 -7.38 14.43 -27.32
CA ARG A 228 -8.25 13.94 -28.42
C ARG A 228 -7.86 12.56 -28.95
N GLN A 229 -6.79 11.95 -28.43
CA GLN A 229 -6.38 10.60 -28.84
C GLN A 229 -7.50 9.59 -28.56
N ARG A 230 -7.87 8.83 -29.59
CA ARG A 230 -8.88 7.77 -29.48
C ARG A 230 -8.22 6.47 -29.05
N GLY A 231 -8.95 5.67 -28.28
CA GLY A 231 -8.55 4.29 -28.01
C GLY A 231 -8.52 3.45 -29.29
N THR A 232 -7.65 2.45 -29.32
CA THR A 232 -7.48 1.52 -30.45
C THR A 232 -8.31 0.25 -30.27
N ALA A 233 -8.66 -0.13 -29.04
CA ALA A 233 -9.46 -1.32 -28.75
C ALA A 233 -10.92 -1.12 -29.17
N THR A 234 -11.54 -2.14 -29.76
CA THR A 234 -12.93 -2.10 -30.24
C THR A 234 -13.73 -3.35 -29.85
N GLY A 235 -15.05 -3.28 -29.97
CA GLY A 235 -15.95 -4.42 -29.74
C GLY A 235 -15.84 -5.04 -28.34
N SER A 236 -15.82 -6.38 -28.30
CA SER A 236 -15.77 -7.14 -27.03
C SER A 236 -14.46 -6.95 -26.28
N GLU A 237 -13.35 -6.75 -26.98
CA GLU A 237 -12.03 -6.54 -26.35
C GLU A 237 -12.04 -5.29 -25.48
N ARG A 238 -12.52 -4.16 -26.03
CA ARG A 238 -12.70 -2.90 -25.30
C ARG A 238 -13.55 -3.08 -24.04
N ALA A 239 -14.68 -3.80 -24.14
CA ALA A 239 -15.57 -4.03 -23.00
C ALA A 239 -14.87 -4.83 -21.88
N TRP A 240 -14.10 -5.86 -22.23
CA TRP A 240 -13.35 -6.65 -21.25
C TRP A 240 -12.16 -5.89 -20.66
N LEU A 241 -11.50 -5.02 -21.42
CA LEU A 241 -10.47 -4.13 -20.90
C LEU A 241 -11.05 -3.15 -19.87
N ILE A 242 -12.22 -2.57 -20.12
CA ILE A 242 -12.91 -1.70 -19.15
C ILE A 242 -13.18 -2.46 -17.84
N VAL A 243 -13.73 -3.68 -17.92
CA VAL A 243 -13.99 -4.51 -16.74
C VAL A 243 -12.69 -4.84 -16.01
N GLN A 244 -11.66 -5.27 -16.75
CA GLN A 244 -10.35 -5.63 -16.20
C GLN A 244 -9.74 -4.46 -15.42
N PHE A 245 -9.67 -3.27 -16.02
CA PHE A 245 -9.04 -2.12 -15.40
C PHE A 245 -9.87 -1.49 -14.28
N LEU A 246 -11.20 -1.56 -14.36
CA LEU A 246 -12.06 -1.17 -13.25
C LEU A 246 -11.80 -2.03 -12.00
N MET A 247 -11.73 -3.35 -12.18
CA MET A 247 -11.47 -4.27 -11.08
C MET A 247 -10.01 -4.19 -10.60
N LEU A 248 -9.06 -4.05 -11.51
CA LEU A 248 -7.65 -3.87 -11.18
C LEU A 248 -7.40 -2.57 -10.41
N GLY A 249 -8.11 -1.48 -10.74
CA GLY A 249 -8.03 -0.21 -10.01
C GLY A 249 -8.40 -0.37 -8.53
N ALA A 250 -9.37 -1.24 -8.21
CA ALA A 250 -9.69 -1.59 -6.83
C ALA A 250 -8.61 -2.48 -6.20
N ALA A 251 -8.22 -3.54 -6.92
CA ALA A 251 -7.38 -4.57 -6.38
C ALA A 251 -5.91 -4.16 -6.20
N ASN A 252 -5.42 -3.17 -6.96
CA ASN A 252 -4.09 -2.57 -6.78
C ASN A 252 -3.90 -1.95 -5.39
N CYS A 253 -5.00 -1.65 -4.69
CA CYS A 253 -4.97 -1.10 -3.34
C CYS A 253 -5.43 -2.10 -2.27
N ALA A 254 -5.49 -3.40 -2.61
CA ALA A 254 -5.81 -4.50 -1.69
C ALA A 254 -4.94 -4.48 -0.42
N THR A 255 -3.66 -4.16 -0.59
CA THR A 255 -2.67 -4.06 0.50
C THR A 255 -3.02 -2.97 1.50
N PHE A 256 -3.50 -1.81 1.05
CA PHE A 256 -4.00 -0.72 1.91
C PHE A 256 -5.35 -1.07 2.54
N ALA A 257 -6.22 -1.74 1.80
CA ALA A 257 -7.51 -2.18 2.30
C ALA A 257 -7.37 -3.20 3.44
N SER A 258 -6.45 -4.15 3.32
CA SER A 258 -6.22 -5.18 4.33
C SER A 258 -5.64 -4.62 5.63
N ASN A 259 -4.63 -3.74 5.56
CA ASN A 259 -3.97 -3.20 6.75
C ASN A 259 -4.44 -1.80 7.16
N ALA A 260 -5.61 -1.35 6.70
CA ALA A 260 -6.09 0.00 6.94
C ALA A 260 -6.01 0.44 8.42
N ALA A 261 -6.12 -0.51 9.36
CA ALA A 261 -5.95 -0.31 10.80
C ALA A 261 -4.58 0.31 11.20
N ASP A 262 -3.49 -0.01 10.50
CA ASP A 262 -2.14 0.50 10.81
C ASP A 262 -2.03 2.02 10.68
N PHE A 263 -2.77 2.60 9.73
CA PHE A 263 -2.82 4.05 9.51
C PHE A 263 -3.95 4.68 10.32
N GLN A 264 -5.07 3.98 10.46
CA GLN A 264 -6.25 4.51 11.14
C GLN A 264 -6.11 4.53 12.67
N ARG A 265 -5.21 3.73 13.25
CA ARG A 265 -4.90 3.79 14.69
C ARG A 265 -4.42 5.14 15.20
N TYR A 266 -3.89 6.00 14.32
CA TYR A 266 -3.43 7.35 14.69
C TYR A 266 -4.57 8.38 14.78
N ALA A 267 -5.81 8.00 14.47
CA ALA A 267 -6.95 8.90 14.47
C ALA A 267 -7.21 9.49 15.85
N LYS A 268 -7.54 10.78 15.91
CA LYS A 268 -7.98 11.43 17.15
C LYS A 268 -9.42 11.03 17.51
N ARG A 269 -10.30 10.96 16.51
CA ARG A 269 -11.66 10.44 16.63
C ARG A 269 -11.89 9.36 15.58
N LYS A 270 -12.65 8.32 15.92
CA LYS A 270 -12.92 7.21 14.99
C LYS A 270 -13.48 7.62 13.62
N ASN A 271 -14.25 8.70 13.55
CA ASN A 271 -14.85 9.19 12.30
C ASN A 271 -13.95 10.18 11.52
N ASP A 272 -12.80 10.60 12.06
CA ASP A 272 -11.88 11.49 11.33
C ASP A 272 -11.34 10.82 10.05
N VAL A 273 -11.32 9.49 9.99
CA VAL A 273 -10.82 8.72 8.84
C VAL A 273 -11.75 8.80 7.61
N LEU A 274 -13.05 9.10 7.80
CA LEU A 274 -14.08 8.91 6.78
C LEU A 274 -13.87 9.79 5.55
N VAL A 275 -13.70 11.11 5.75
CA VAL A 275 -13.56 12.06 4.63
C VAL A 275 -12.28 11.80 3.85
N GLY A 276 -11.17 11.57 4.57
CA GLY A 276 -9.89 11.26 3.96
C GLY A 276 -9.95 9.98 3.13
N ASN A 277 -10.50 8.90 3.67
CA ASN A 277 -10.55 7.64 2.96
C ASN A 277 -11.58 7.62 1.82
N LEU A 278 -12.82 8.07 2.04
CA LEU A 278 -13.87 7.95 1.04
C LEU A 278 -13.72 8.95 -0.12
N PHE A 279 -13.17 10.14 0.16
CA PHE A 279 -13.03 11.20 -0.85
C PHE A 279 -11.57 11.56 -1.12
N GLY A 280 -10.77 11.75 -0.08
CA GLY A 280 -9.35 12.12 -0.23
C GLY A 280 -8.59 11.10 -1.08
N PHE A 281 -8.73 9.80 -0.80
CA PHE A 281 -8.05 8.73 -1.52
C PHE A 281 -8.44 8.62 -3.01
N PRO A 282 -9.73 8.52 -3.41
CA PRO A 282 -10.06 8.44 -4.83
C PRO A 282 -9.71 9.73 -5.59
N VAL A 283 -9.92 10.90 -4.98
CA VAL A 283 -9.64 12.20 -5.63
C VAL A 283 -8.15 12.42 -5.81
N SER A 284 -7.32 12.13 -4.81
CA SER A 284 -5.88 12.33 -4.92
C SER A 284 -5.26 11.44 -6.00
N ASN A 285 -5.71 10.19 -6.08
CA ASN A 285 -5.29 9.31 -7.16
C ASN A 285 -5.78 9.75 -8.54
N LEU A 286 -7.03 10.24 -8.66
CA LEU A 286 -7.54 10.76 -9.92
C LEU A 286 -6.66 11.89 -10.45
N ILE A 287 -6.24 12.82 -9.58
CA ILE A 287 -5.36 13.93 -9.96
C ILE A 287 -4.02 13.41 -10.48
N VAL A 288 -3.39 12.48 -9.77
CA VAL A 288 -2.12 11.86 -10.20
C VAL A 288 -2.29 11.11 -11.53
N ALA A 289 -3.39 10.39 -11.69
CA ALA A 289 -3.73 9.64 -12.91
C ALA A 289 -3.98 10.57 -14.11
N ILE A 290 -4.61 11.73 -13.92
CA ILE A 290 -4.82 12.72 -14.99
C ILE A 290 -3.46 13.19 -15.52
N VAL A 291 -2.56 13.62 -14.63
CA VAL A 291 -1.24 14.09 -15.03
C VAL A 291 -0.46 12.97 -15.71
N GLY A 292 -0.48 11.76 -15.14
CA GLY A 292 0.25 10.63 -15.71
C GLY A 292 -0.23 10.18 -17.07
N ASN A 293 -1.55 10.16 -17.29
CA ASN A 293 -2.12 9.84 -18.58
C ASN A 293 -1.81 10.90 -19.65
N LEU A 294 -1.84 12.19 -19.29
CA LEU A 294 -1.48 13.27 -20.21
C LEU A 294 -0.02 13.19 -20.65
N VAL A 295 0.88 12.90 -19.70
CA VAL A 295 2.30 12.72 -19.98
C VAL A 295 2.54 11.48 -20.86
N CYS A 296 1.88 10.36 -20.55
CA CYS A 296 1.94 9.15 -21.38
C CYS A 296 1.41 9.43 -22.81
N ALA A 297 0.23 10.02 -22.95
CA ALA A 297 -0.35 10.34 -24.26
C ALA A 297 0.51 11.35 -25.05
N SER A 298 1.23 12.25 -24.38
CA SER A 298 2.20 13.16 -25.02
C SER A 298 3.36 12.39 -25.66
N SER A 299 3.82 11.29 -25.04
CA SER A 299 4.91 10.47 -25.58
C SER A 299 4.57 9.84 -26.94
N GLN A 300 3.31 9.46 -27.17
CA GLN A 300 2.86 8.94 -28.47
C GLN A 300 3.05 9.95 -29.61
N ILE A 301 2.91 11.25 -29.31
CA ILE A 301 3.11 12.32 -30.29
C ILE A 301 4.60 12.63 -30.49
N ILE A 302 5.37 12.61 -29.40
CA ILE A 302 6.81 12.95 -29.41
C ILE A 302 7.65 11.83 -30.04
N PHE A 303 7.39 10.58 -29.67
CA PHE A 303 8.22 9.43 -30.01
C PHE A 303 7.53 8.41 -30.93
N GLY A 304 6.23 8.56 -31.21
CA GLY A 304 5.47 7.59 -32.00
C GLY A 304 5.03 6.34 -31.22
N GLU A 305 5.33 6.27 -29.92
CA GLU A 305 4.96 5.17 -29.03
C GLU A 305 4.52 5.67 -27.64
N LEU A 306 3.62 4.94 -26.98
CA LEU A 306 3.17 5.21 -25.61
C LEU A 306 4.20 4.72 -24.58
N VAL A 307 4.96 5.65 -24.02
CA VAL A 307 5.87 5.42 -22.89
C VAL A 307 5.10 5.62 -21.58
N TRP A 308 4.69 4.51 -20.98
CA TRP A 308 3.89 4.51 -19.76
C TRP A 308 4.69 4.88 -18.50
N ASN A 309 5.98 4.54 -18.43
CA ASN A 309 6.85 4.85 -17.30
C ASN A 309 7.44 6.27 -17.44
N PRO A 310 7.15 7.21 -16.50
CA PRO A 310 7.62 8.58 -16.62
C PRO A 310 9.15 8.71 -16.46
N VAL A 311 9.80 7.81 -15.75
CA VAL A 311 11.26 7.85 -15.57
C VAL A 311 11.97 7.43 -16.87
N THR A 312 11.44 6.41 -17.56
CA THR A 312 11.89 6.03 -18.90
C THR A 312 11.64 7.17 -19.90
N LEU A 313 10.51 7.86 -19.81
CA LEU A 313 10.24 9.01 -20.66
C LEU A 313 11.24 10.15 -20.45
N LEU A 314 11.65 10.43 -19.20
CA LEU A 314 12.71 11.41 -18.92
C LEU A 314 14.04 11.01 -19.58
N ASP A 315 14.43 9.74 -19.46
CA ASP A 315 15.66 9.25 -20.08
C ASP A 315 15.63 9.33 -21.61
N ASN A 316 14.48 9.01 -22.22
CA ASN A 316 14.27 9.15 -23.67
C ASN A 316 14.34 10.62 -24.11
N LEU A 317 13.73 11.55 -23.35
CA LEU A 317 13.81 12.99 -23.63
C LEU A 317 15.24 13.52 -23.55
N GLN A 318 16.00 13.06 -22.55
CA GLN A 318 17.41 13.40 -22.42
C GLN A 318 18.23 12.85 -23.59
N THR A 319 18.03 11.59 -23.96
CA THR A 319 18.81 10.88 -24.98
C THR A 319 18.51 11.39 -26.38
N ALA A 320 17.26 11.70 -26.70
CA ALA A 320 16.85 12.19 -28.01
C ALA A 320 17.48 13.55 -28.35
N GLU A 321 17.61 14.44 -27.35
CA GLU A 321 18.20 15.76 -27.50
C GLU A 321 19.12 16.06 -26.31
N TYR A 322 20.38 15.64 -26.41
CA TYR A 322 21.35 15.66 -25.29
C TYR A 322 21.95 17.04 -25.00
N THR A 323 21.10 18.06 -24.83
CA THR A 323 21.50 19.44 -24.53
C THR A 323 21.68 19.68 -23.03
N SER A 324 22.44 20.72 -22.64
CA SER A 324 22.62 21.10 -21.24
C SER A 324 21.28 21.42 -20.54
N ALA A 325 20.34 22.06 -21.25
CA ALA A 325 19.01 22.37 -20.74
C ALA A 325 18.19 21.09 -20.46
N ASN A 326 18.15 20.14 -21.41
CA ASN A 326 17.41 18.89 -21.24
C ASN A 326 17.99 18.03 -20.12
N ARG A 327 19.31 17.95 -20.02
CA ARG A 327 20.00 17.25 -18.92
C ARG A 327 19.65 17.86 -17.56
N ALA A 328 19.70 19.19 -17.44
CA ALA A 328 19.32 19.87 -16.20
C ALA A 328 17.84 19.61 -15.84
N GLY A 329 16.93 19.72 -16.81
CA GLY A 329 15.51 19.43 -16.60
C GLY A 329 15.27 17.99 -16.13
N CYS A 330 15.89 17.01 -16.80
CA CYS A 330 15.78 15.60 -16.41
C CYS A 330 16.37 15.34 -15.03
N PHE A 331 17.53 15.93 -14.71
CA PHE A 331 18.15 15.81 -13.39
C PHE A 331 17.22 16.29 -12.27
N PHE A 332 16.66 17.51 -12.38
CA PHE A 332 15.83 18.07 -11.33
C PHE A 332 14.49 17.34 -11.17
N ILE A 333 13.84 16.95 -12.28
CA ILE A 333 12.60 16.18 -12.21
C ILE A 333 12.88 14.80 -11.60
N ALA A 334 13.94 14.11 -12.03
CA ALA A 334 14.33 12.81 -11.50
C ALA A 334 14.72 12.90 -10.01
N ALA A 335 15.40 13.96 -9.58
CA ALA A 335 15.71 14.20 -8.17
C ALA A 335 14.44 14.36 -7.31
N CYS A 336 13.44 15.08 -7.82
CA CYS A 336 12.15 15.21 -7.15
C CYS A 336 11.41 13.86 -7.05
N PHE A 337 11.42 13.06 -8.12
CA PHE A 337 10.85 11.71 -8.10
C PHE A 337 11.61 10.76 -7.17
N ALA A 338 12.95 10.81 -7.14
CA ALA A 338 13.76 10.05 -6.21
C ALA A 338 13.41 10.41 -4.75
N TYR A 339 13.28 11.70 -4.44
CA TYR A 339 12.82 12.15 -3.13
C TYR A 339 11.46 11.54 -2.78
N CYS A 340 10.48 11.60 -3.69
CA CYS A 340 9.16 11.02 -3.47
C CYS A 340 9.22 9.51 -3.22
N CYS A 341 10.02 8.77 -4.00
CA CYS A 341 10.21 7.33 -3.84
C CYS A 341 10.80 6.95 -2.48
N ILE A 342 11.73 7.75 -1.92
CA ILE A 342 12.28 7.49 -0.58
C ILE A 342 11.16 7.50 0.45
N PHE A 343 10.33 8.55 0.46
CA PHE A 343 9.25 8.67 1.45
C PHE A 343 8.16 7.63 1.24
N SER A 344 7.80 7.30 0.00
CA SER A 344 6.86 6.19 -0.27
C SER A 344 7.40 4.86 0.25
N SER A 345 8.68 4.54 -0.01
CA SER A 345 9.30 3.30 0.49
C SER A 345 9.25 3.20 2.02
N ILE A 346 9.49 4.30 2.72
CA ILE A 346 9.50 4.32 4.18
C ILE A 346 8.08 4.23 4.76
N PHE A 347 7.16 5.10 4.33
CA PHE A 347 5.86 5.26 4.99
C PHE A 347 4.81 4.26 4.53
N GLU A 348 4.83 3.89 3.25
CA GLU A 348 3.79 3.02 2.67
C GLU A 348 4.17 1.55 2.82
N ASN A 349 5.47 1.23 2.84
CA ASN A 349 5.93 -0.16 2.81
C ASN A 349 6.75 -0.56 4.04
N SER A 350 7.82 0.19 4.37
CA SER A 350 8.70 -0.16 5.48
C SER A 350 7.97 -0.06 6.83
N LEU A 351 7.13 0.94 7.02
CA LEU A 351 6.37 1.11 8.27
C LEU A 351 5.36 -0.03 8.51
N PRO A 352 4.49 -0.39 7.55
CA PRO A 352 3.65 -1.57 7.68
C PRO A 352 4.44 -2.87 7.84
N ALA A 353 5.50 -3.08 7.05
CA ALA A 353 6.37 -4.25 7.21
C ALA A 353 6.96 -4.32 8.62
N GLY A 354 7.38 -3.18 9.18
CA GLY A 354 7.88 -3.08 10.54
C GLY A 354 6.84 -3.49 11.58
N ASN A 355 5.60 -3.02 11.46
CA ASN A 355 4.49 -3.43 12.33
C ASN A 355 4.23 -4.93 12.24
N ASP A 356 4.16 -5.48 11.02
CA ASP A 356 3.86 -6.89 10.79
C ASP A 356 4.99 -7.79 11.32
N ILE A 357 6.25 -7.46 11.02
CA ILE A 357 7.43 -8.22 11.46
C ILE A 357 7.57 -8.16 12.99
N ALA A 358 7.32 -7.00 13.59
CA ALA A 358 7.30 -6.85 15.05
C ALA A 358 6.19 -7.69 15.69
N ALA A 359 5.03 -7.84 15.04
CA ALA A 359 3.96 -8.69 15.56
C ALA A 359 4.19 -10.19 15.35
N LEU A 360 5.01 -10.59 14.35
CA LEU A 360 5.38 -11.99 14.12
C LEU A 360 6.41 -12.50 15.12
N PHE A 361 7.38 -11.66 15.50
CA PHE A 361 8.44 -12.03 16.45
C PHE A 361 8.62 -10.94 17.54
N PRO A 362 7.60 -10.68 18.37
CA PRO A 362 7.55 -9.51 19.22
C PRO A 362 8.64 -9.47 20.29
N LYS A 363 9.11 -10.63 20.76
CA LYS A 363 10.25 -10.73 21.67
C LYS A 363 11.54 -10.14 21.11
N TYR A 364 11.77 -10.23 19.80
CA TYR A 364 13.09 -9.98 19.20
C TYR A 364 13.10 -8.78 18.25
N LEU A 365 11.97 -8.50 17.61
CA LEU A 365 11.86 -7.50 16.56
C LEU A 365 10.98 -6.35 17.02
N THR A 366 11.60 -5.18 17.10
CA THR A 366 10.90 -3.89 17.18
C THR A 366 10.52 -3.43 15.77
N VAL A 367 9.59 -2.49 15.67
CA VAL A 367 9.17 -1.89 14.39
C VAL A 367 10.37 -1.34 13.62
N ARG A 368 11.31 -0.69 14.32
CA ARG A 368 12.54 -0.15 13.72
C ARG A 368 13.48 -1.24 13.20
N ARG A 369 13.64 -2.35 13.93
CA ARG A 369 14.41 -3.52 13.43
C ARG A 369 13.73 -4.11 12.19
N GLY A 370 12.39 -4.16 12.21
CA GLY A 370 11.58 -4.59 11.08
C GLY A 370 11.82 -3.77 9.80
N PHE A 371 12.10 -2.46 9.90
CA PHE A 371 12.43 -1.63 8.74
C PHE A 371 13.69 -2.12 8.01
N PHE A 372 14.74 -2.46 8.76
CA PHE A 372 16.00 -2.97 8.18
C PHE A 372 15.84 -4.38 7.63
N VAL A 373 15.08 -5.24 8.32
CA VAL A 373 14.73 -6.57 7.77
C VAL A 373 13.98 -6.41 6.45
N CYS A 374 13.00 -5.51 6.38
CA CYS A 374 12.29 -5.19 5.15
C CYS A 374 13.25 -4.72 4.06
N ALA A 375 14.14 -3.76 4.34
CA ALA A 375 15.09 -3.22 3.37
C ALA A 375 16.05 -4.30 2.81
N ILE A 376 16.55 -5.20 3.65
CA ILE A 376 17.45 -6.29 3.24
C ILE A 376 16.69 -7.32 2.40
N LEU A 377 15.52 -7.77 2.87
CA LEU A 377 14.72 -8.75 2.13
C LEU A 377 14.21 -8.19 0.80
N SER A 378 13.86 -6.90 0.75
CA SER A 378 13.45 -6.20 -0.48
C SER A 378 14.55 -6.21 -1.54
N PHE A 379 15.82 -6.17 -1.12
CA PHE A 379 16.96 -6.33 -2.01
C PHE A 379 17.11 -7.80 -2.44
N ALA A 380 17.05 -8.73 -1.48
CA ALA A 380 17.32 -10.15 -1.69
C ALA A 380 16.30 -10.86 -2.62
N ILE A 381 15.06 -10.37 -2.70
CA ILE A 381 14.05 -10.89 -3.63
C ILE A 381 14.29 -10.48 -5.09
N ASN A 382 15.33 -9.71 -5.38
CA ASN A 382 15.72 -9.24 -6.71
C ASN A 382 14.55 -8.56 -7.48
N PRO A 383 14.01 -7.44 -6.96
CA PRO A 383 12.78 -6.82 -7.46
C PRO A 383 12.87 -6.33 -8.91
N TRP A 384 14.07 -6.15 -9.46
CA TRP A 384 14.27 -5.80 -10.87
C TRP A 384 13.83 -6.91 -11.84
N TYR A 385 13.73 -8.18 -11.40
CA TYR A 385 13.11 -9.23 -12.22
C TYR A 385 11.58 -9.18 -12.20
N LEU A 386 10.98 -8.42 -11.28
CA LEU A 386 9.53 -8.25 -11.22
C LEU A 386 9.05 -7.20 -12.22
N LEU A 387 9.85 -6.15 -12.47
CA LEU A 387 9.46 -4.94 -13.21
C LEU A 387 9.86 -4.94 -14.69
N VAL A 388 10.05 -6.11 -15.31
CA VAL A 388 10.64 -6.21 -16.66
C VAL A 388 9.89 -5.31 -17.64
N SER A 389 10.63 -4.36 -18.18
CA SER A 389 10.21 -3.39 -19.18
C SER A 389 11.24 -3.47 -20.29
N ARG A 390 10.83 -3.77 -21.53
CA ARG A 390 11.70 -3.54 -22.67
C ARG A 390 11.92 -2.04 -22.77
N ALA A 391 13.14 -1.59 -22.51
CA ALA A 391 13.57 -0.26 -22.93
C ALA A 391 13.75 -0.29 -24.46
N TYR A 392 13.35 0.81 -25.11
CA TYR A 392 13.62 1.10 -26.50
C TYR A 392 15.13 0.95 -26.80
N THR A 393 15.48 0.12 -27.78
CA THR A 393 16.84 0.01 -28.29
C THR A 393 16.94 0.85 -29.57
N PRO A 394 17.65 1.99 -29.57
CA PRO A 394 17.92 2.70 -30.82
C PRO A 394 19.02 1.94 -31.57
N ASN A 395 18.66 0.97 -32.40
CA ASN A 395 19.56 0.43 -33.43
C ASN A 395 18.75 -0.19 -34.59
N ASN A 396 19.11 0.21 -35.81
CA ASN A 396 18.47 -0.07 -37.11
C ASN A 396 18.47 -1.55 -37.57
N HIS A 397 18.20 -2.51 -36.68
CA HIS A 397 17.97 -3.90 -37.09
C HIS A 397 16.52 -4.30 -36.81
N PRO A 398 15.71 -4.60 -37.86
CA PRO A 398 14.39 -5.18 -37.68
C PRO A 398 14.57 -6.61 -37.16
N GLN A 399 14.52 -6.77 -35.84
CA GLN A 399 14.38 -8.10 -35.25
C GLN A 399 12.94 -8.59 -35.45
N PRO A 400 12.74 -9.86 -35.85
CA PRO A 400 11.42 -10.40 -36.09
C PRO A 400 10.60 -10.42 -34.79
N LEU A 401 9.33 -10.02 -34.92
CA LEU A 401 8.29 -10.06 -33.90
C LEU A 401 7.95 -11.51 -33.49
N THR A 402 8.86 -12.20 -32.81
CA THR A 402 8.57 -13.50 -32.18
C THR A 402 8.62 -13.37 -30.66
N ARG A 403 7.41 -13.18 -30.12
CA ARG A 403 6.93 -13.38 -28.75
C ARG A 403 7.97 -13.65 -27.65
N LEU A 404 8.18 -12.63 -26.82
CA LEU A 404 8.07 -12.77 -25.36
C LEU A 404 7.35 -11.50 -24.85
N GLN A 405 6.06 -11.61 -24.49
CA GLN A 405 5.28 -10.53 -23.87
C GLN A 405 5.76 -10.32 -22.42
N GLY A 406 6.93 -9.70 -22.23
CA GLY A 406 7.48 -9.38 -20.91
C GLY A 406 7.63 -7.88 -20.74
N SER A 407 6.55 -7.16 -20.45
CA SER A 407 6.55 -5.69 -20.41
C SER A 407 5.43 -5.24 -19.47
N ALA A 408 5.74 -4.83 -18.22
CA ALA A 408 4.77 -4.50 -17.15
C ALA A 408 3.81 -5.64 -16.71
N SER A 409 3.56 -6.63 -17.57
CA SER A 409 2.64 -7.75 -17.40
C SER A 409 3.03 -8.67 -16.26
N VAL A 410 4.30 -9.05 -16.12
CA VAL A 410 4.75 -9.96 -15.05
C VAL A 410 4.56 -9.34 -13.66
N PHE A 411 4.86 -8.04 -13.54
CA PHE A 411 4.66 -7.28 -12.30
C PHE A 411 3.19 -7.17 -11.90
N ILE A 412 2.36 -6.70 -12.84
CA ILE A 412 0.91 -6.54 -12.63
C ILE A 412 0.27 -7.91 -12.42
N SER A 413 0.70 -8.95 -13.13
CA SER A 413 0.27 -10.33 -12.92
C SER A 413 0.67 -10.84 -11.54
N PHE A 414 1.87 -10.57 -11.04
CA PHE A 414 2.29 -10.99 -9.69
C PHE A 414 1.53 -10.25 -8.58
N LEU A 415 1.39 -8.93 -8.68
CA LEU A 415 0.66 -8.14 -7.71
C LEU A 415 -0.84 -8.46 -7.69
N SER A 416 -1.45 -8.56 -8.88
CA SER A 416 -2.83 -9.02 -8.98
C SER A 416 -2.97 -10.46 -8.50
N SER A 417 -1.94 -11.30 -8.68
CA SER A 417 -1.91 -12.67 -8.19
C SER A 417 -2.07 -12.77 -6.68
N TYR A 418 -1.41 -11.89 -5.93
CA TYR A 418 -1.44 -11.95 -4.47
C TYR A 418 -2.73 -11.40 -3.84
N GLN A 419 -3.54 -10.66 -4.60
CA GLN A 419 -4.79 -10.06 -4.12
C GLN A 419 -5.81 -11.11 -3.65
N ILE A 420 -5.70 -12.37 -4.11
CA ILE A 420 -6.61 -13.46 -3.71
C ILE A 420 -6.45 -13.83 -2.24
N PHE A 421 -5.23 -13.72 -1.71
CA PHE A 421 -4.94 -14.02 -0.32
C PHE A 421 -5.41 -12.87 0.57
N LEU A 422 -5.05 -11.64 0.20
CA LEU A 422 -5.41 -10.46 0.97
C LEU A 422 -6.93 -10.22 0.99
N SER A 423 -7.63 -10.42 -0.13
CA SER A 423 -9.09 -10.27 -0.18
C SER A 423 -9.80 -11.25 0.75
N ALA A 424 -9.37 -12.52 0.77
CA ALA A 424 -9.94 -13.53 1.64
C ALA A 424 -9.75 -13.16 3.12
N ILE A 425 -8.57 -12.64 3.50
CA ILE A 425 -8.32 -12.12 4.85
C ILE A 425 -9.25 -10.94 5.16
N THR A 426 -9.30 -9.94 4.29
CA THR A 426 -10.15 -8.75 4.47
C THR A 426 -11.63 -9.10 4.64
N GLY A 427 -12.15 -10.05 3.87
CA GLY A 427 -13.54 -10.52 4.00
C GLY A 427 -13.84 -11.08 5.38
N ILE A 428 -12.92 -11.86 5.95
CA ILE A 428 -13.04 -12.42 7.30
C ILE A 428 -12.98 -11.32 8.35
N LEU A 429 -12.04 -10.37 8.24
CA LEU A 429 -11.89 -9.27 9.20
C LEU A 429 -13.14 -8.38 9.24
N LEU A 430 -13.70 -8.03 8.08
CA LEU A 430 -14.92 -7.25 7.98
C LEU A 430 -16.10 -7.96 8.65
N VAL A 431 -16.32 -9.22 8.32
CA VAL A 431 -17.42 -10.00 8.91
C VAL A 431 -17.22 -10.19 10.40
N ASN A 432 -15.99 -10.49 10.83
CA ASN A 432 -15.67 -10.65 12.24
C ASN A 432 -16.03 -9.39 13.04
N TYR A 433 -15.60 -8.22 12.59
CA TYR A 433 -15.86 -6.97 13.31
C TYR A 433 -17.31 -6.51 13.25
N TYR A 434 -17.94 -6.51 12.06
CA TYR A 434 -19.26 -5.91 11.88
C TYR A 434 -20.42 -6.85 12.21
N LEU A 435 -20.26 -8.16 11.95
CA LEU A 435 -21.36 -9.13 12.04
C LEU A 435 -21.21 -10.12 13.18
N ILE A 436 -19.98 -10.51 13.55
CA ILE A 436 -19.74 -11.48 14.62
C ILE A 436 -19.57 -10.77 15.96
N SER A 437 -18.52 -9.98 16.13
CA SER A 437 -18.26 -9.27 17.40
C SER A 437 -19.02 -7.96 17.53
N ARG A 438 -19.59 -7.45 16.43
CA ARG A 438 -20.40 -6.22 16.38
C ARG A 438 -19.72 -5.05 17.10
N GLY A 439 -18.45 -4.85 16.78
CA GLY A 439 -17.63 -3.79 17.34
C GLY A 439 -17.00 -4.10 18.68
N ARG A 440 -17.30 -5.23 19.35
CA ARG A 440 -16.64 -5.66 20.58
C ARG A 440 -15.23 -6.21 20.28
N ILE A 441 -14.22 -5.63 20.91
CA ILE A 441 -12.86 -6.17 21.02
C ILE A 441 -12.42 -6.01 22.46
N ASN A 442 -12.20 -7.12 23.16
CA ASN A 442 -11.42 -7.13 24.39
C ASN A 442 -9.94 -7.02 24.02
N VAL A 443 -9.30 -5.88 24.29
CA VAL A 443 -7.93 -5.63 23.84
C VAL A 443 -6.90 -6.42 24.64
N ALA A 444 -7.14 -6.64 25.94
CA ALA A 444 -6.22 -7.40 26.78
C ALA A 444 -6.04 -8.85 26.27
N ASP A 445 -7.14 -9.46 25.84
CA ASP A 445 -7.15 -10.84 25.34
C ASP A 445 -6.38 -11.01 24.02
N CYS A 446 -6.08 -9.92 23.31
CA CYS A 446 -5.23 -9.96 22.11
C CYS A 446 -3.75 -10.24 22.43
N PHE A 447 -3.33 -10.14 23.69
CA PHE A 447 -1.93 -10.20 24.13
C PHE A 447 -1.64 -11.35 25.10
N THR A 448 -2.57 -12.28 25.29
CA THR A 448 -2.40 -13.44 26.19
C THR A 448 -2.62 -14.77 25.47
N SER A 449 -1.90 -15.79 25.92
CA SER A 449 -2.05 -17.18 25.52
C SER A 449 -2.94 -17.99 26.47
N ALA A 450 -3.59 -17.34 27.42
CA ALA A 450 -4.53 -17.99 28.34
C ALA A 450 -5.64 -18.71 27.56
N ASN A 451 -5.91 -19.96 27.94
CA ASN A 451 -6.96 -20.77 27.30
C ASN A 451 -8.39 -20.25 27.57
N THR A 452 -8.54 -19.34 28.53
CA THR A 452 -9.78 -18.65 28.87
C THR A 452 -9.99 -17.36 28.07
N GLY A 453 -8.99 -16.88 27.33
CA GLY A 453 -9.08 -15.63 26.58
C GLY A 453 -10.01 -15.74 25.37
N ASP A 454 -10.69 -14.63 25.04
CA ASP A 454 -11.70 -14.52 23.98
C ASP A 454 -11.20 -15.03 22.60
N TYR A 455 -9.90 -14.88 22.31
CA TYR A 455 -9.29 -15.24 21.02
C TYR A 455 -8.40 -16.47 21.06
N TYR A 456 -8.51 -17.29 22.11
CA TYR A 456 -7.80 -18.56 22.17
C TYR A 456 -8.40 -19.60 21.22
N TYR A 457 -9.71 -19.60 20.97
CA TYR A 457 -10.37 -20.54 20.06
C TYR A 457 -9.92 -22.00 20.27
N THR A 458 -9.48 -22.70 19.22
CA THR A 458 -8.93 -24.05 19.29
C THR A 458 -7.40 -23.97 19.35
N HIS A 459 -6.83 -23.97 20.55
CA HIS A 459 -5.38 -23.92 20.78
C HIS A 459 -4.66 -22.69 20.18
N GLY A 460 -5.34 -21.55 20.14
CA GLY A 460 -4.89 -20.28 19.55
C GLY A 460 -5.24 -20.10 18.08
N TRP A 461 -6.00 -21.02 17.48
CA TRP A 461 -6.38 -21.00 16.06
C TRP A 461 -7.90 -21.01 15.88
N ASN A 462 -8.41 -20.06 15.09
CA ASN A 462 -9.80 -20.08 14.65
C ASN A 462 -9.96 -20.90 13.38
N ILE A 463 -10.30 -22.18 13.51
CA ILE A 463 -10.48 -23.10 12.38
C ILE A 463 -11.54 -22.59 11.38
N ARG A 464 -12.57 -21.85 11.84
CA ARG A 464 -13.58 -21.26 10.94
C ARG A 464 -12.94 -20.25 9.99
N ALA A 465 -12.05 -19.41 10.50
CA ALA A 465 -11.37 -18.39 9.69
C ALA A 465 -10.49 -19.04 8.62
N TYR A 466 -9.77 -20.11 8.95
CA TYR A 466 -8.94 -20.84 7.98
C TYR A 466 -9.77 -21.59 6.92
N ALA A 467 -10.85 -22.25 7.32
CA ALA A 467 -11.77 -22.88 6.38
C ALA A 467 -12.36 -21.85 5.40
N ALA A 468 -12.83 -20.71 5.94
CA ALA A 468 -13.37 -19.62 5.14
C ALA A 468 -12.32 -18.98 4.19
N TYR A 469 -11.09 -18.84 4.67
CA TYR A 469 -9.97 -18.34 3.89
C TYR A 469 -9.69 -19.24 2.67
N VAL A 470 -9.62 -20.56 2.88
CA VAL A 470 -9.44 -21.54 1.81
C VAL A 470 -10.60 -21.51 0.82
N ILE A 471 -11.85 -21.45 1.30
CA ILE A 471 -13.04 -21.35 0.46
C ILE A 471 -13.00 -20.09 -0.43
N GLY A 472 -12.54 -18.95 0.10
CA GLY A 472 -12.40 -17.72 -0.67
C GLY A 472 -11.36 -17.79 -1.79
N ILE A 473 -10.30 -18.58 -1.61
CA ILE A 473 -9.18 -18.68 -2.57
C ILE A 473 -9.50 -19.63 -3.72
N ILE A 474 -10.11 -20.79 -3.42
CA ILE A 474 -10.27 -21.91 -4.37
C ILE A 474 -10.80 -21.46 -5.75
N PRO A 475 -11.88 -20.66 -5.86
CA PRO A 475 -12.45 -20.32 -7.17
C PRO A 475 -11.50 -19.53 -8.08
N ASN A 476 -10.61 -18.73 -7.48
CA ASN A 476 -9.68 -17.88 -8.22
C ASN A 476 -8.30 -18.52 -8.38
N PHE A 477 -8.05 -19.68 -7.77
CA PHE A 477 -6.73 -20.29 -7.75
C PHE A 477 -6.25 -20.69 -9.15
N TYR A 478 -7.14 -21.17 -10.02
CA TYR A 478 -6.75 -21.49 -11.40
C TYR A 478 -6.42 -20.23 -12.21
N GLY A 479 -7.17 -19.13 -12.04
CA GLY A 479 -6.84 -17.84 -12.64
C GLY A 479 -5.52 -17.26 -12.11
N PHE A 480 -5.22 -17.47 -10.83
CA PHE A 480 -3.92 -17.15 -10.25
C PHE A 480 -2.78 -17.92 -10.91
N LEU A 481 -2.92 -19.24 -11.06
CA LEU A 481 -1.95 -20.06 -11.77
C LEU A 481 -1.79 -19.61 -13.21
N HIS A 482 -2.87 -19.17 -13.85
CA HIS A 482 -2.83 -18.60 -15.19
C HIS A 482 -1.96 -17.36 -15.30
N ASN A 483 -2.14 -16.42 -14.37
CA ASN A 483 -1.30 -15.23 -14.28
C ASN A 483 0.18 -15.56 -13.99
N MET A 484 0.46 -16.72 -13.38
CA MET A 484 1.81 -17.24 -13.13
C MET A 484 2.36 -18.08 -14.30
N GLY A 485 1.67 -18.14 -15.44
CA GLY A 485 2.15 -18.76 -16.68
C GLY A 485 1.54 -20.13 -16.99
N VAL A 486 0.62 -20.64 -16.17
CA VAL A 486 -0.13 -21.85 -16.50
C VAL A 486 -1.17 -21.54 -17.59
N SER A 487 -1.37 -22.43 -18.55
CA SER A 487 -2.40 -22.19 -19.56
C SER A 487 -3.80 -22.36 -18.95
N ALA A 488 -4.71 -21.41 -19.22
CA ALA A 488 -6.09 -21.48 -18.79
C ALA A 488 -7.07 -21.01 -19.87
N PRO A 489 -8.30 -21.55 -19.90
CA PRO A 489 -9.35 -21.08 -20.79
C PRO A 489 -9.65 -19.60 -20.56
N LEU A 490 -10.08 -18.90 -21.62
CA LEU A 490 -10.42 -17.48 -21.58
C LEU A 490 -11.46 -17.13 -20.49
N GLY A 491 -12.40 -18.04 -20.21
CA GLY A 491 -13.38 -17.87 -19.14
C GLY A 491 -12.73 -17.78 -17.75
N VAL A 492 -11.71 -18.58 -17.48
CA VAL A 492 -10.95 -18.56 -16.21
C VAL A 492 -10.13 -17.27 -16.11
N ALA A 493 -9.46 -16.87 -17.19
CA ALA A 493 -8.70 -15.63 -17.24
C ALA A 493 -9.59 -14.40 -16.97
N ARG A 494 -10.79 -14.35 -17.57
CA ARG A 494 -11.76 -13.28 -17.36
C ARG A 494 -12.41 -13.30 -15.99
N PHE A 495 -12.71 -14.49 -15.45
CA PHE A 495 -13.23 -14.64 -14.09
C PHE A 495 -12.24 -14.08 -13.06
N TYR A 496 -10.95 -14.24 -13.31
CA TYR A 496 -9.89 -13.75 -12.43
C TYR A 496 -9.88 -12.23 -12.24
N PHE A 497 -10.46 -11.45 -13.17
CA PHE A 497 -10.61 -10.01 -12.98
C PHE A 497 -11.43 -9.67 -11.73
N PHE A 498 -12.36 -10.55 -11.34
CA PHE A 498 -13.21 -10.36 -10.16
C PHE A 498 -12.60 -10.96 -8.88
N ALA A 499 -11.37 -11.46 -8.93
CA ALA A 499 -10.82 -12.29 -7.86
C ALA A 499 -10.81 -11.64 -6.48
N TYR A 500 -10.53 -10.33 -6.41
CA TYR A 500 -10.57 -9.60 -5.14
C TYR A 500 -11.97 -9.63 -4.50
N TRP A 501 -13.02 -9.34 -5.28
CA TRP A 501 -14.39 -9.28 -4.77
C TRP A 501 -14.96 -10.65 -4.46
N VAL A 502 -14.67 -11.64 -5.32
CA VAL A 502 -15.07 -13.04 -5.09
C VAL A 502 -14.41 -13.57 -3.82
N GLY A 503 -13.10 -13.35 -3.63
CA GLY A 503 -12.38 -13.77 -2.44
C GLY A 503 -12.93 -13.13 -1.17
N LEU A 504 -13.17 -11.81 -1.19
CA LEU A 504 -13.74 -11.05 -0.08
C LEU A 504 -15.14 -11.54 0.31
N VAL A 505 -16.03 -11.73 -0.66
CA VAL A 505 -17.41 -12.11 -0.40
C VAL A 505 -17.49 -13.57 0.06
N LEU A 506 -16.80 -14.49 -0.62
CA LEU A 506 -16.89 -15.91 -0.28
C LEU A 506 -16.23 -16.23 1.06
N SER A 507 -15.07 -15.63 1.39
CA SER A 507 -14.47 -15.83 2.71
C SER A 507 -15.32 -15.20 3.81
N GLY A 508 -15.87 -14.00 3.59
CA GLY A 508 -16.76 -13.34 4.55
C GLY A 508 -18.02 -14.16 4.81
N LEU A 509 -18.74 -14.58 3.75
CA LEU A 509 -19.98 -15.34 3.88
C LEU A 509 -19.77 -16.71 4.51
N SER A 510 -18.74 -17.45 4.09
CA SER A 510 -18.43 -18.76 4.68
C SER A 510 -18.00 -18.64 6.14
N PHE A 511 -17.25 -17.60 6.51
CA PHE A 511 -16.91 -17.31 7.90
C PHE A 511 -18.15 -16.96 8.73
N TRP A 512 -19.06 -16.14 8.19
CA TRP A 512 -20.31 -15.79 8.84
C TRP A 512 -21.19 -17.02 9.08
N ILE A 513 -21.41 -17.85 8.05
CA ILE A 513 -22.22 -19.08 8.14
C ILE A 513 -21.62 -20.04 9.15
N SER A 514 -20.30 -20.29 9.09
CA SER A 514 -19.64 -21.19 10.04
C SER A 514 -19.73 -20.66 11.48
N CYS A 515 -19.64 -19.35 11.69
CA CYS A 515 -19.86 -18.73 12.99
C CYS A 515 -21.32 -18.78 13.46
N LYS A 516 -22.30 -18.84 12.55
CA LYS A 516 -23.70 -19.04 12.93
C LYS A 516 -24.02 -20.49 13.30
N VAL A 517 -23.45 -21.45 12.58
CA VAL A 517 -23.65 -22.89 12.82
C VAL A 517 -22.96 -23.34 14.10
N TRP A 518 -21.73 -22.86 14.31
CA TRP A 518 -20.97 -23.07 15.53
C TRP A 518 -20.68 -21.67 16.08
N PRO A 519 -21.34 -21.15 17.12
CA PRO A 519 -21.05 -19.81 17.65
C PRO A 519 -19.70 -19.72 18.37
N PRO A 520 -18.84 -18.73 18.09
CA PRO A 520 -17.65 -18.44 18.92
C PRO A 520 -18.04 -17.59 20.15
N ALA A 521 -17.21 -17.59 21.20
CA ALA A 521 -17.47 -16.84 22.44
C ALA A 521 -17.61 -15.32 22.21
N ILE A 522 -16.90 -14.77 21.22
CA ILE A 522 -16.92 -13.35 20.87
C ILE A 522 -18.16 -12.90 20.10
N MET A 523 -19.10 -13.80 19.81
CA MET A 523 -20.25 -13.49 18.99
C MET A 523 -21.30 -12.72 19.79
N GLU A 524 -21.70 -11.57 19.25
CA GLU A 524 -22.61 -10.64 19.90
C GLU A 524 -23.89 -10.43 19.07
N ASP A 525 -25.00 -10.18 19.77
CA ASP A 525 -26.29 -9.89 19.14
C ASP A 525 -26.53 -8.39 18.94
N ARG A 526 -25.83 -7.54 19.71
CA ARG A 526 -25.94 -6.08 19.68
C ARG A 526 -24.60 -5.41 19.39
N TRP A 527 -24.63 -4.15 18.95
CA TRP A 527 -23.43 -3.35 18.73
C TRP A 527 -22.82 -2.90 20.07
N ILE A 528 -21.54 -3.21 20.32
CA ILE A 528 -20.82 -2.96 21.59
C ILE A 528 -19.48 -2.23 21.33
N GLU A 529 -19.40 -1.45 20.26
CA GLU A 529 -18.23 -0.61 20.02
C GLU A 529 -18.13 0.51 21.07
N PRO A 530 -16.95 0.71 21.71
CA PRO A 530 -16.76 1.82 22.65
C PRO A 530 -16.84 3.17 21.93
N LYS A 531 -17.21 4.21 22.69
CA LYS A 531 -17.19 5.59 22.18
C LYS A 531 -15.75 6.03 21.92
N ASP A 532 -14.91 5.94 22.95
CA ASP A 532 -13.48 6.22 22.92
C ASP A 532 -12.75 5.16 23.77
N TYR A 533 -11.85 4.39 23.16
CA TYR A 533 -11.05 3.41 23.89
C TYR A 533 -9.79 4.07 24.45
N VAL A 534 -9.59 4.02 25.76
CA VAL A 534 -8.37 4.48 26.44
C VAL A 534 -7.62 3.27 26.97
N ARG A 535 -6.28 3.33 27.01
CA ARG A 535 -5.51 2.26 27.65
C ARG A 535 -5.86 2.25 29.15
N PRO A 536 -5.94 1.08 29.82
CA PRO A 536 -6.21 1.04 31.26
C PRO A 536 -5.24 1.91 32.08
N GLU A 537 -3.98 1.98 31.68
CA GLU A 537 -2.93 2.81 32.32
C GLU A 537 -3.14 4.33 32.16
N GLU A 538 -4.01 4.76 31.23
CA GLU A 538 -4.27 6.17 30.91
C GLU A 538 -5.70 6.62 31.30
N GLU A 539 -6.50 5.74 31.92
CA GLU A 539 -7.89 6.05 32.29
C GLU A 539 -7.98 7.25 33.25
N ASP A 540 -7.15 7.29 34.30
CA ASP A 540 -7.09 8.41 35.25
C ASP A 540 -6.76 9.76 34.58
N TYR A 541 -5.91 9.76 33.56
CA TYR A 541 -5.55 10.97 32.80
C TYR A 541 -6.68 11.43 31.88
N SER A 542 -7.49 10.50 31.37
CA SER A 542 -8.61 10.81 30.48
C SER A 542 -9.75 11.50 31.22
N GLU A 543 -10.08 11.06 32.44
CA GLU A 543 -11.10 11.68 33.28
C GLU A 543 -10.73 13.13 33.63
N VAL A 544 -9.44 13.40 33.87
CA VAL A 544 -8.93 14.75 34.11
C VAL A 544 -9.05 15.65 32.86
N ILE A 545 -8.75 15.13 31.67
CA ILE A 545 -8.89 15.89 30.41
C ILE A 545 -10.36 16.19 30.11
N GLU A 546 -11.27 15.24 30.35
CA GLU A 546 -12.71 15.47 30.20
C GLU A 546 -13.21 16.52 31.19
N ALA A 547 -12.77 16.46 32.46
CA ALA A 547 -13.10 17.47 33.47
C ALA A 547 -12.61 18.87 33.07
N VAL A 548 -11.37 18.99 32.55
CA VAL A 548 -10.80 20.27 32.10
C VAL A 548 -11.56 20.82 30.87
N ASN A 549 -11.87 19.98 29.89
CA ASN A 549 -12.65 20.38 28.72
C ASN A 549 -14.08 20.82 29.08
N MET A 550 -14.69 20.21 30.12
CA MET A 550 -16.00 20.64 30.63
C MET A 550 -15.92 21.98 31.37
N THR A 551 -14.80 22.30 32.03
CA THR A 551 -14.60 23.62 32.65
C THR A 551 -14.27 24.74 31.65
N GLU A 552 -13.62 24.44 30.53
CA GLU A 552 -13.29 25.43 29.49
C GLU A 552 -14.44 25.71 28.50
N ASN A 553 -15.47 24.87 28.43
CA ASN A 553 -16.63 25.12 27.56
C ASN A 553 -17.98 24.68 28.19
N PRO A 554 -18.56 25.47 29.12
CA PRO A 554 -19.74 25.09 29.90
C PRO A 554 -21.06 25.07 29.10
N SER A 555 -21.04 25.48 27.82
CA SER A 555 -22.25 25.80 27.04
C SER A 555 -22.96 24.60 26.38
N GLY A 556 -22.47 23.37 26.56
CA GLY A 556 -22.96 22.17 25.88
C GLY A 556 -24.09 21.38 26.57
N MET A 557 -24.46 21.69 27.82
CA MET A 557 -25.52 20.96 28.53
C MET A 557 -26.39 21.90 29.37
N VAL A 558 -27.29 22.62 28.71
CA VAL A 558 -28.51 23.10 29.36
C VAL A 558 -29.70 22.54 28.61
N LYS A 559 -30.29 21.50 29.21
CA LYS A 559 -31.66 20.94 29.04
C LYS A 559 -31.67 19.43 28.81
N THR A 560 -31.55 18.64 29.89
CA THR A 560 -32.54 17.61 30.25
C THR A 560 -32.21 17.04 31.63
N VAL A 561 -32.53 17.80 32.68
CA VAL A 561 -32.83 17.21 33.99
C VAL A 561 -34.11 17.89 34.48
N SER A 562 -35.24 17.23 34.22
CA SER A 562 -36.51 17.50 34.88
C SER A 562 -37.40 16.28 34.70
N GLU A 563 -37.81 15.74 35.84
CA GLU A 563 -38.90 14.79 36.08
C GLU A 563 -38.70 13.32 35.72
N LYS A 564 -38.37 12.51 36.74
CA LYS A 564 -39.43 11.77 37.47
C LYS A 564 -38.93 11.26 38.82
N VAL A 565 -39.71 11.61 39.85
CA VAL A 565 -39.89 10.87 41.11
C VAL A 565 -40.54 9.53 40.80
#